data_AF-A0A3M1JZQ0-F1
#
_entry.id   AF-A0A3M1JZQ0-F1
#
_cell.length_a   1.000
_cell.length_b   1.000
_cell.length_c   1.000
_cell.angle_alpha   90.00
_cell.angle_beta   90.00
_cell.angle_gamma   90.00
#
_symmetry.space_group_name_H-M   'P 1'
#
loop_
_entity.id
_entity.type
_entity.pdbx_description
1 polymer ?
#
loop_
_entity_poly.entity_id
_entity_poly.type
_entity_poly.pdbx_seq_one_letter_code
_entity_poly.pdbx_strand_id
1 'polypeptide(L)'
;VHSDLESFLISILKKGEPGRAFARQLFAIFQLDHPMLRGIEGRSALKLTDLQTAVFAWLAQIDYFRQAIARFGDRVRSLHADDFLARPADALIAASRFLGLAHDEATIADVVAGPLLRRDSKDSGRDYGADERAHERQRILARHGDEIAFILDWARRLRPEAGLRRLERPLVGPEA
;
A
#
# COMPACT_ATOMS: atom_id res chain seq x y z
N VAL A 1 0.36 -5.17 -5.98
CA VAL A 1 -0.22 -3.83 -5.74
C VAL A 1 0.38 -3.30 -4.44
N HIS A 2 0.74 -2.02 -4.38
CA HIS A 2 1.41 -1.40 -3.24
C HIS A 2 1.04 0.08 -3.09
N SER A 3 1.39 0.68 -1.95
CA SER A 3 1.34 2.12 -1.70
C SER A 3 2.65 2.57 -1.06
N ASP A 4 2.89 3.89 -1.03
CA ASP A 4 3.94 4.46 -0.20
C ASP A 4 3.67 4.28 1.31
N LEU A 5 4.71 4.56 2.11
CA LEU A 5 4.68 4.39 3.57
C LEU A 5 3.70 5.37 4.23
N GLU A 6 3.61 6.62 3.76
CA GLU A 6 2.68 7.60 4.33
C GLU A 6 1.24 7.12 4.20
N SER A 7 0.84 6.68 3.00
CA SER A 7 -0.50 6.15 2.72
C SER A 7 -0.79 4.92 3.56
N PHE A 8 0.21 4.04 3.76
CA PHE A 8 0.07 2.90 4.64
C PHE A 8 -0.18 3.33 6.09
N LEU A 9 0.61 4.26 6.64
CA LEU A 9 0.42 4.77 8.01
C LEU A 9 -0.94 5.46 8.19
N ILE A 10 -1.39 6.23 7.21
CA ILE A 10 -2.73 6.83 7.20
C ILE A 10 -3.81 5.74 7.24
N SER A 11 -3.62 4.64 6.50
CA SER A 11 -4.56 3.50 6.50
C SER A 11 -4.65 2.76 7.84
N ILE A 12 -3.57 2.79 8.62
CA ILE A 12 -3.52 2.27 10.00
C ILE A 12 -4.26 3.23 10.92
N LEU A 13 -3.88 4.51 10.91
CA LEU A 13 -4.42 5.53 11.79
C LEU A 13 -5.91 5.77 11.59
N LYS A 14 -6.40 5.74 10.35
CA LYS A 14 -7.83 5.97 10.06
C LYS A 14 -8.75 4.92 10.68
N LYS A 15 -8.23 3.72 10.93
CA LYS A 15 -8.98 2.63 11.57
C LYS A 15 -8.87 2.64 13.10
N GLY A 16 -8.09 3.55 13.69
CA GLY A 16 -7.85 3.60 15.12
C GLY A 16 -7.21 2.31 15.64
N GLU A 17 -7.68 1.81 16.78
CA GLU A 17 -7.09 0.65 17.45
C GLU A 17 -7.16 -0.66 16.64
N PRO A 18 -8.24 -0.97 15.91
CA PRO A 18 -8.23 -2.06 14.93
C PRO A 18 -7.10 -1.97 13.89
N GLY A 19 -6.75 -0.76 13.44
CA GLY A 19 -5.63 -0.54 12.52
C GLY A 19 -4.28 -0.84 13.18
N ARG A 20 -4.08 -0.37 14.41
CA ARG A 20 -2.86 -0.61 15.19
C ARG A 20 -2.69 -2.10 15.50
N ALA A 21 -3.76 -2.78 15.90
CA ALA A 21 -3.79 -4.23 16.08
C ALA A 21 -3.42 -4.98 14.80
N PHE A 22 -3.96 -4.55 13.64
CA PHE A 22 -3.59 -5.12 12.34
C PHE A 22 -2.11 -4.94 12.01
N ALA A 23 -1.51 -3.78 12.29
CA ALA A 23 -0.07 -3.57 12.10
C ALA A 23 0.78 -4.51 12.96
N ARG A 24 0.43 -4.69 14.25
CA ARG A 24 1.09 -5.65 15.15
C ARG A 24 0.95 -7.09 14.66
N GLN A 25 -0.23 -7.46 14.16
CA GLN A 25 -0.46 -8.78 13.59
C GLN A 25 0.40 -9.03 12.34
N LEU A 26 0.46 -8.08 11.40
CA LEU A 26 1.31 -8.20 10.21
C LEU A 26 2.79 -8.32 10.58
N PHE A 27 3.26 -7.50 11.52
CA PHE A 27 4.63 -7.60 12.03
C PHE A 27 4.91 -8.99 12.59
N ALA A 28 4.03 -9.53 13.44
CA ALA A 28 4.19 -10.85 14.02
C ALA A 28 4.22 -11.96 12.96
N ILE A 29 3.39 -11.86 11.92
CA ILE A 29 3.38 -12.81 10.79
C ILE A 29 4.72 -12.76 10.04
N PHE A 30 5.17 -11.57 9.64
CA PHE A 30 6.42 -11.42 8.90
C PHE A 30 7.66 -11.73 9.75
N GLN A 31 7.57 -11.62 11.07
CA GLN A 31 8.67 -12.04 11.95
C GLN A 31 8.94 -13.55 11.86
N LEU A 32 7.99 -14.37 11.39
CA LEU A 32 8.19 -15.81 11.25
C LEU A 32 9.23 -16.16 10.18
N ASP A 33 9.31 -15.39 9.10
CA ASP A 33 10.10 -15.74 7.91
C ASP A 33 10.99 -14.61 7.37
N HIS A 34 10.66 -13.33 7.61
CA HIS A 34 11.39 -12.21 7.03
C HIS A 34 12.74 -11.99 7.76
N PRO A 35 13.90 -12.08 7.08
CA PRO A 35 15.22 -11.99 7.72
C PRO A 35 15.43 -10.72 8.54
N MET A 36 15.01 -9.56 8.03
CA MET A 36 15.09 -8.27 8.73
C MET A 36 14.33 -8.27 10.07
N LEU A 37 13.16 -8.94 10.14
CA LEU A 37 12.33 -8.90 11.34
C LEU A 37 12.68 -10.01 12.33
N ARG A 38 13.16 -11.16 11.84
CA ARG A 38 13.69 -12.26 12.67
C ARG A 38 14.85 -11.81 13.57
N GLY A 39 15.63 -10.82 13.14
CA GLY A 39 16.70 -10.23 13.95
C GLY A 39 16.23 -9.34 15.11
N ILE A 40 14.94 -8.99 15.16
CA ILE A 40 14.39 -8.15 16.24
C ILE A 40 13.98 -9.05 17.40
N GLU A 41 14.78 -9.04 18.47
CA GLU A 41 14.47 -9.76 19.69
C GLU A 41 13.11 -9.34 20.28
N GLY A 42 12.39 -10.30 20.89
CA GLY A 42 11.06 -10.03 21.46
C GLY A 42 11.02 -8.87 22.46
N ARG A 43 12.04 -8.73 23.32
CA ARG A 43 12.14 -7.58 24.26
C ARG A 43 12.36 -6.24 23.55
N SER A 44 13.07 -6.25 22.43
CA SER A 44 13.30 -5.05 21.61
C SER A 44 12.03 -4.66 20.85
N ALA A 45 11.26 -5.65 20.38
CA ALA A 45 9.97 -5.42 19.73
C ALA A 45 8.96 -4.73 20.66
N LEU A 46 8.96 -5.03 21.96
CA LEU A 46 8.09 -4.36 22.95
C LEU A 46 8.37 -2.86 23.12
N LYS A 47 9.52 -2.35 22.66
CA LYS A 47 9.86 -0.93 22.71
C LYS A 47 9.35 -0.15 21.51
N LEU A 48 8.87 -0.83 20.47
CA LEU A 48 8.36 -0.19 19.27
C LEU A 48 6.99 0.40 19.55
N THR A 49 6.77 1.62 19.07
CA THR A 49 5.40 2.15 18.97
C THR A 49 4.63 1.39 17.90
N ASP A 50 3.30 1.52 17.89
CA ASP A 50 2.48 0.89 16.85
C ASP A 50 2.83 1.36 15.45
N LEU A 51 3.17 2.64 15.28
CA LEU A 51 3.56 3.16 13.97
C LEU A 51 4.95 2.70 13.56
N GLN A 52 5.90 2.55 14.50
CA GLN A 52 7.19 1.92 14.20
C GLN A 52 7.01 0.45 13.81
N THR A 53 6.12 -0.26 14.50
CA THR A 53 5.72 -1.63 14.15
C THR A 53 5.12 -1.70 12.75
N ALA A 54 4.25 -0.73 12.40
CA ALA A 54 3.68 -0.60 11.07
C ALA A 54 4.77 -0.34 10.00
N VAL A 55 5.77 0.51 10.29
CA VAL A 55 6.91 0.75 9.39
C VAL A 55 7.65 -0.55 9.08
N PHE A 56 7.96 -1.37 10.09
CA PHE A 56 8.63 -2.65 9.88
C PHE A 56 7.79 -3.63 9.05
N ALA A 57 6.47 -3.68 9.31
CA ALA A 57 5.57 -4.49 8.50
C ALA A 57 5.53 -4.03 7.04
N TRP A 58 5.49 -2.72 6.79
CA TRP A 58 5.52 -2.15 5.43
C TRP A 58 6.86 -2.43 4.75
N LEU A 59 7.99 -2.22 5.44
CA LEU A 59 9.32 -2.49 4.89
C LEU A 59 9.47 -3.96 4.48
N ALA A 60 9.00 -4.89 5.32
CA ALA A 60 9.03 -6.32 5.00
C ALA A 60 8.17 -6.65 3.76
N GLN A 61 6.97 -6.07 3.67
CA GLN A 61 6.12 -6.25 2.49
C GLN A 61 6.76 -5.70 1.21
N ILE A 62 7.36 -4.50 1.27
CA ILE A 62 8.04 -3.89 0.14
C ILE A 62 9.25 -4.71 -0.29
N ASP A 63 10.03 -5.21 0.67
CA ASP A 63 11.17 -6.08 0.37
C ASP A 63 10.72 -7.37 -0.32
N TYR A 64 9.66 -8.03 0.15
CA TYR A 64 9.10 -9.20 -0.55
C TYR A 64 8.64 -8.90 -1.99
N PHE A 65 8.01 -7.74 -2.23
CA PHE A 65 7.62 -7.36 -3.58
C PHE A 65 8.85 -7.10 -4.47
N ARG A 66 9.86 -6.42 -3.97
CA ARG A 66 11.12 -6.18 -4.69
C ARG A 66 11.82 -7.50 -5.03
N GLN A 67 11.88 -8.44 -4.07
CA GLN A 67 12.42 -9.78 -4.29
C GLN A 67 11.63 -10.54 -5.36
N ALA A 68 10.30 -10.48 -5.35
CA ALA A 68 9.48 -11.12 -6.38
C ALA A 68 9.71 -10.51 -7.77
N ILE A 69 9.80 -9.19 -7.86
CA ILE A 69 10.11 -8.45 -9.10
C ILE A 69 11.48 -8.87 -9.63
N ALA A 70 12.51 -8.88 -8.78
CA ALA A 70 13.86 -9.29 -9.15
C ALA A 70 13.92 -10.76 -9.58
N ARG A 71 13.20 -11.65 -8.88
CA ARG A 71 13.24 -13.10 -9.11
C ARG A 71 12.53 -13.53 -10.38
N PHE A 72 11.41 -12.89 -10.72
CA PHE A 72 10.51 -13.31 -11.79
C PHE A 72 10.48 -12.36 -12.99
N GLY A 73 11.10 -11.19 -12.88
CA GLY A 73 11.31 -10.25 -13.97
C GLY A 73 10.01 -9.98 -14.74
N ASP A 74 10.00 -10.35 -16.02
CA ASP A 74 8.91 -10.05 -16.96
C ASP A 74 7.55 -10.62 -16.55
N ARG A 75 7.54 -11.64 -15.69
CA ARG A 75 6.32 -12.27 -15.18
C ARG A 75 5.67 -11.52 -14.01
N VAL A 76 6.27 -10.44 -13.54
CA VAL A 76 5.73 -9.59 -12.46
C VAL A 76 5.75 -8.12 -12.91
N ARG A 77 4.69 -7.41 -12.55
CA ARG A 77 4.62 -5.94 -12.66
C ARG A 77 4.12 -5.37 -11.33
N SER A 78 4.69 -4.24 -10.93
CA SER A 78 4.20 -3.49 -9.78
C SER A 78 3.01 -2.63 -10.19
N LEU A 79 2.10 -2.34 -9.27
CA LEU A 79 0.99 -1.42 -9.50
C LEU A 79 0.84 -0.57 -8.26
N HIS A 80 1.03 0.74 -8.39
CA HIS A 80 0.81 1.70 -7.32
C HIS A 80 -0.68 2.01 -7.19
N ALA A 81 -1.20 2.04 -5.97
CA ALA A 81 -2.62 2.26 -5.71
C ALA A 81 -3.12 3.60 -6.29
N ASP A 82 -2.37 4.69 -6.13
CA ASP A 82 -2.76 5.99 -6.66
C ASP A 82 -2.69 6.04 -8.20
N ASP A 83 -1.77 5.30 -8.83
CA ASP A 83 -1.70 5.25 -10.29
C ASP A 83 -2.91 4.50 -10.86
N PHE A 84 -3.36 3.45 -10.18
CA PHE A 84 -4.60 2.75 -10.50
C PHE A 84 -5.82 3.65 -10.31
N LEU A 85 -5.93 4.37 -9.19
CA LEU A 85 -7.09 5.23 -8.91
C LEU A 85 -7.16 6.45 -9.83
N ALA A 86 -6.02 7.00 -10.26
CA ALA A 86 -5.98 8.12 -11.19
C ALA A 86 -6.33 7.72 -12.63
N ARG A 87 -6.00 6.50 -13.05
CA ARG A 87 -6.21 5.99 -14.41
C ARG A 87 -6.70 4.54 -14.40
N PRO A 88 -7.93 4.28 -13.90
CA PRO A 88 -8.42 2.92 -13.71
C PRO A 88 -8.59 2.18 -15.04
N ALA A 89 -9.03 2.86 -16.10
CA ALA A 89 -9.16 2.26 -17.44
C ALA A 89 -7.80 1.78 -17.97
N ASP A 90 -6.80 2.66 -17.99
CA ASP A 90 -5.44 2.32 -18.45
C ASP A 90 -4.84 1.16 -17.65
N ALA A 91 -5.02 1.19 -16.33
CA ALA A 91 -4.51 0.15 -15.44
C ALA A 91 -5.20 -1.20 -15.67
N LEU A 92 -6.52 -1.22 -15.89
CA LEU A 92 -7.28 -2.44 -16.19
C LEU A 92 -6.94 -2.98 -17.58
N ILE A 93 -6.78 -2.13 -18.59
CA ILE A 93 -6.33 -2.53 -19.93
C ILE A 93 -4.92 -3.15 -19.86
N ALA A 94 -3.99 -2.48 -19.15
CA ALA A 94 -2.64 -3.00 -18.96
C ALA A 94 -2.63 -4.32 -18.19
N ALA A 95 -3.45 -4.45 -17.13
CA ALA A 95 -3.60 -5.68 -16.37
C ALA A 95 -4.18 -6.82 -17.23
N SER A 96 -5.21 -6.53 -18.03
CA SER A 96 -5.84 -7.50 -18.92
C SER A 96 -4.82 -8.04 -19.92
N ARG A 97 -4.07 -7.15 -20.59
CA ARG A 97 -3.01 -7.52 -21.53
C ARG A 97 -1.90 -8.33 -20.84
N PHE A 98 -1.44 -7.87 -19.68
CA PHE A 98 -0.37 -8.53 -18.92
C PHE A 98 -0.75 -9.94 -18.47
N LEU A 99 -1.99 -10.16 -18.06
CA LEU A 99 -2.51 -11.44 -17.61
C LEU A 99 -3.02 -12.33 -18.76
N GLY A 100 -3.01 -11.85 -20.00
CA GLY A 100 -3.55 -12.57 -21.15
C GLY A 100 -5.07 -12.73 -21.10
N LEU A 101 -5.77 -11.85 -20.39
CA LEU A 101 -7.23 -11.82 -20.32
C LEU A 101 -7.72 -11.05 -21.55
N ALA A 102 -8.48 -11.71 -22.41
CA ALA A 102 -8.96 -11.15 -23.68
C ALA A 102 -10.17 -10.21 -23.51
N HIS A 103 -10.12 -9.28 -22.56
CA HIS A 103 -11.15 -8.26 -22.41
C HIS A 103 -10.96 -7.15 -23.45
N ASP A 104 -12.04 -6.76 -24.12
CA ASP A 104 -12.04 -5.60 -25.01
C ASP A 104 -12.10 -4.28 -24.22
N GLU A 105 -11.72 -3.19 -24.88
CA GLU A 105 -11.66 -1.87 -24.26
C GLU A 105 -13.05 -1.35 -23.88
N ALA A 106 -14.10 -1.77 -24.60
CA ALA A 106 -15.48 -1.41 -24.31
C ALA A 106 -15.96 -2.00 -22.97
N THR A 107 -15.70 -3.30 -22.74
CA THR A 107 -16.01 -3.98 -21.49
C THR A 107 -15.31 -3.31 -20.31
N ILE A 108 -14.03 -2.93 -20.49
CA ILE A 108 -13.28 -2.24 -19.43
C ILE A 108 -13.85 -0.85 -19.17
N ALA A 109 -14.21 -0.10 -20.23
CA ALA A 109 -14.85 1.20 -20.09
C ALA A 109 -16.18 1.11 -19.32
N ASP A 110 -17.00 0.10 -19.61
CA ASP A 110 -18.26 -0.15 -18.89
C ASP A 110 -18.04 -0.46 -17.40
N VAL A 111 -17.03 -1.28 -17.08
CA VAL A 111 -16.65 -1.59 -15.69
C VAL A 111 -16.21 -0.32 -14.94
N VAL A 112 -15.41 0.53 -15.59
CA VAL A 112 -14.91 1.78 -15.00
C VAL A 112 -16.03 2.81 -14.81
N ALA A 113 -16.93 2.92 -15.79
CA ALA A 113 -18.11 3.80 -15.72
C ALA A 113 -19.13 3.30 -14.68
N GLY A 114 -19.15 2.00 -14.42
CA GLY A 114 -20.02 1.35 -13.45
C GLY A 114 -19.81 1.79 -11.99
N PRO A 115 -20.70 1.38 -11.08
CA PRO A 115 -20.65 1.79 -9.68
C PRO A 115 -19.51 1.13 -8.88
N LEU A 116 -18.86 0.10 -9.41
CA LEU A 116 -17.90 -0.72 -8.67
C LEU A 116 -16.73 0.10 -8.11
N LEU A 117 -16.20 1.04 -8.87
CA LEU A 117 -15.07 1.89 -8.45
C LEU A 117 -15.51 3.08 -7.57
N ARG A 118 -16.82 3.30 -7.41
CA ARG A 118 -17.42 4.40 -6.64
C ARG A 118 -18.08 3.93 -5.34
N ARG A 119 -17.99 2.64 -4.99
CA ARG A 119 -18.62 2.07 -3.78
C ARG A 119 -17.58 1.50 -2.82
N ASP A 120 -17.91 1.53 -1.53
CA ASP A 120 -17.11 0.84 -0.53
C ASP A 120 -17.27 -0.69 -0.73
N SER A 121 -16.14 -1.39 -0.87
CA SER A 121 -16.13 -2.84 -1.08
C SER A 121 -16.54 -3.65 0.16
N LYS A 122 -16.72 -2.99 1.31
CA LYS A 122 -17.16 -3.56 2.59
C LYS A 122 -18.54 -3.07 3.02
N ASP A 123 -19.05 -2.01 2.39
CA ASP A 123 -20.39 -1.47 2.60
C ASP A 123 -20.96 -0.95 1.27
N SER A 124 -21.62 -1.84 0.54
CA SER A 124 -22.10 -1.57 -0.82
C SER A 124 -23.18 -0.49 -0.91
N GLY A 125 -23.72 -0.02 0.22
CA GLY A 125 -24.65 1.10 0.33
C GLY A 125 -23.99 2.47 0.49
N ARG A 126 -22.65 2.53 0.58
CA ARG A 126 -21.89 3.76 0.80
C ARG A 126 -21.09 4.15 -0.44
N ASP A 127 -21.25 5.39 -0.87
CA ASP A 127 -20.39 5.99 -1.89
C ASP A 127 -18.97 6.18 -1.30
N TYR A 128 -17.97 5.76 -2.07
CA TYR A 128 -16.55 5.86 -1.73
C TYR A 128 -15.73 6.08 -3.00
N GLY A 129 -15.83 7.31 -3.53
CA GLY A 129 -15.11 7.87 -4.65
C GLY A 129 -13.78 8.52 -4.27
N ALA A 130 -13.18 9.24 -5.23
CA ALA A 130 -11.88 9.89 -5.03
C ALA A 130 -11.94 11.00 -3.98
N ASP A 131 -13.06 11.74 -3.94
CA ASP A 131 -13.24 12.86 -3.02
C ASP A 131 -13.36 12.41 -1.57
N GLU A 132 -14.12 11.35 -1.26
CA GLU A 132 -14.16 10.82 0.12
C GLU A 132 -12.79 10.33 0.58
N ARG A 133 -12.00 9.71 -0.30
CA ARG A 133 -10.62 9.29 0.00
C ARG A 133 -9.73 10.49 0.32
N ALA A 134 -9.83 11.56 -0.48
CA ALA A 134 -9.05 12.78 -0.28
C ALA A 134 -9.43 13.47 1.04
N HIS A 135 -10.73 13.62 1.32
CA HIS A 135 -11.21 14.18 2.58
C HIS A 135 -10.80 13.34 3.78
N GLU A 136 -10.93 12.02 3.71
CA GLU A 136 -10.49 11.13 4.78
C GLU A 136 -9.00 11.28 5.05
N ARG A 137 -8.16 11.30 4.01
CA ARG A 137 -6.71 11.54 4.11
C ARG A 137 -6.42 12.87 4.81
N GLN A 138 -7.08 13.94 4.39
CA GLN A 138 -6.92 15.27 4.99
C GLN A 138 -7.26 15.29 6.48
N ARG A 139 -8.36 14.63 6.90
CA ARG A 139 -8.73 14.55 8.32
C ARG A 139 -7.69 13.84 9.16
N ILE A 140 -7.11 12.75 8.65
CA ILE A 140 -6.08 12.00 9.37
C ILE A 140 -4.80 12.83 9.48
N LEU A 141 -4.39 13.50 8.40
CA LEU A 141 -3.23 14.39 8.42
C LEU A 141 -3.44 15.60 9.36
N ALA A 142 -4.65 16.16 9.42
CA ALA A 142 -4.95 17.24 10.37
C ALA A 142 -4.81 16.80 11.84
N ARG A 143 -5.09 15.53 12.14
CA ARG A 143 -5.04 15.00 13.51
C ARG A 143 -3.70 14.38 13.90
N HIS A 144 -3.01 13.75 12.95
CA HIS A 144 -1.83 12.91 13.19
C HIS A 144 -0.61 13.34 12.33
N GLY A 145 -0.67 14.50 11.66
CA GLY A 145 0.37 14.93 10.71
C GLY A 145 1.77 14.96 11.33
N ASP A 146 1.92 15.52 12.53
CA ASP A 146 3.22 15.59 13.22
C ASP A 146 3.74 14.20 13.60
N GLU A 147 2.86 13.32 14.08
CA GLU A 147 3.19 11.93 14.42
C GLU A 147 3.65 11.16 13.17
N ILE A 148 2.94 11.31 12.05
CA ILE A 148 3.29 10.71 10.76
C ILE A 148 4.63 11.25 10.26
N ALA A 149 4.82 12.58 10.29
CA ALA A 149 6.04 13.22 9.82
C ALA A 149 7.27 12.73 10.61
N PHE A 150 7.16 12.66 11.94
CA PHE A 150 8.20 12.10 12.80
C PHE A 150 8.53 10.65 12.44
N ILE A 151 7.51 9.80 12.26
CA ILE A 151 7.70 8.39 11.93
C ILE A 151 8.32 8.20 10.54
N LEU A 152 7.90 8.98 9.54
CA LEU A 152 8.47 8.94 8.19
C LEU A 152 9.95 9.33 8.19
N ASP A 153 10.30 10.37 8.94
CA ASP A 153 11.67 10.85 9.06
C ASP A 153 12.57 9.85 9.82
N TRP A 154 12.05 9.30 10.93
CA TRP A 154 12.69 8.19 11.64
C TRP A 154 12.89 6.97 10.74
N ALA A 155 11.86 6.57 9.98
CA ALA A 155 11.92 5.42 9.10
C ALA A 155 12.96 5.60 7.98
N ARG A 156 13.04 6.80 7.38
CA ARG A 156 14.05 7.13 6.36
C ARG A 156 15.48 7.07 6.89
N ARG A 157 15.70 7.49 8.15
CA ARG A 157 17.01 7.35 8.81
C ARG A 157 17.36 5.90 9.10
N LEU A 158 16.36 5.07 9.41
CA LEU A 158 16.55 3.64 9.66
C LEU A 158 16.86 2.89 8.36
N ARG A 159 16.08 3.16 7.30
CA ARG A 159 16.15 2.48 6.00
C ARG A 159 15.77 3.45 4.86
N PRO A 160 16.63 3.67 3.86
CA PRO A 160 16.32 4.51 2.70
C PRO A 160 15.05 4.06 1.95
N GLU A 161 14.73 2.77 1.97
CA GLU A 161 13.55 2.18 1.33
C GLU A 161 12.23 2.77 1.85
N ALA A 162 12.22 3.34 3.07
CA ALA A 162 11.08 4.07 3.61
C ALA A 162 10.71 5.33 2.80
N GLY A 163 11.61 5.81 1.93
CA GLY A 163 11.36 6.90 0.99
C GLY A 163 10.80 6.46 -0.36
N LEU A 164 10.67 5.16 -0.63
CA LEU A 164 10.16 4.66 -1.91
C LEU A 164 8.69 5.02 -2.07
N ARG A 165 8.37 5.65 -3.21
CA ARG A 165 6.99 5.88 -3.64
C ARG A 165 6.48 4.84 -4.62
N ARG A 166 7.37 4.31 -5.46
CA ARG A 166 7.05 3.31 -6.47
C ARG A 166 8.09 2.20 -6.45
N LEU A 167 7.68 1.04 -6.97
CA LEU A 167 8.56 -0.10 -7.20
C LEU A 167 8.86 -0.24 -8.69
N GLU A 168 9.94 -0.94 -8.99
CA GLU A 168 10.37 -1.23 -10.33
C GLU A 168 9.29 -1.96 -11.14
N ARG A 169 9.43 -1.90 -12.47
CA ARG A 169 8.53 -2.56 -13.42
C ARG A 169 7.05 -2.19 -13.23
N PRO A 170 6.69 -0.89 -13.22
CA PRO A 170 5.30 -0.49 -13.10
C PRO A 170 4.47 -1.06 -14.25
N LEU A 171 3.25 -1.50 -13.94
CA LEU A 171 2.24 -1.89 -14.90
C LEU A 171 1.72 -0.65 -15.65
N VAL A 172 1.53 0.44 -14.89
CA VAL A 172 1.20 1.78 -15.36
C VAL A 172 1.87 2.80 -14.43
N GLY A 173 2.13 4.00 -14.93
CA GLY A 173 2.79 5.06 -14.17
C GLY A 173 4.29 5.20 -14.47
N PRO A 174 4.94 6.19 -13.86
CA PRO A 174 6.36 6.46 -14.08
C PRO A 174 7.21 5.32 -13.53
N GLU A 175 8.38 5.11 -14.14
CA GLU A 175 9.40 4.22 -13.60
C GLU A 175 9.89 4.71 -12.23
N ALA A 176 10.30 3.77 -11.39
CA ALA A 176 10.76 3.99 -10.02
C ALA A 176 12.23 4.41 -9.96
#